data_AF-A0A3N4H339-F1
#
_entry.id   AF-A0A3N4H339-F1
#
_cell.length_a   1.000
_cell.length_b   1.000
_cell.length_c   1.000
_cell.angle_alpha   90.00
_cell.angle_beta   90.00
_cell.angle_gamma   90.00
#
_symmetry.space_group_name_H-M   'P 1'
#
loop_
_entity.id
_entity.type
_entity.pdbx_description
1 polymer ?
#
loop_
_entity_poly.entity_id
_entity_poly.type
_entity_poly.pdbx_seq_one_letter_code
_entity_poly.pdbx_strand_id
1 'polypeptide(L)'
;MEERDQYTEYFSTGEIKETGETIEGQSHGFFKSFYKNGNIETQGHYKEGMKDGLWECFFPDGKLEIRGQYKDDQFDGLWEVFNEEGECISKTVYDMGKRIQS
;
A
#
# COMPACT_ATOMS: atom_id res chain seq x y z
N MET A 1 23.22 -13.76 -7.96
CA MET A 1 21.84 -13.70 -8.48
C MET A 1 21.00 -13.63 -7.23
N GLU A 2 20.29 -12.51 -7.03
CA GLU A 2 19.43 -12.33 -5.87
C GLU A 2 18.27 -13.33 -5.95
N GLU A 3 18.02 -14.06 -4.86
CA GLU A 3 16.90 -14.98 -4.74
C GLU A 3 15.62 -14.18 -4.55
N ARG A 4 14.70 -14.29 -5.52
CA ARG A 4 13.37 -13.65 -5.50
C ARG A 4 12.32 -14.70 -5.21
N ASP A 5 11.60 -14.50 -4.12
CA ASP A 5 10.51 -15.38 -3.71
C ASP A 5 9.19 -14.61 -3.69
N GLN A 6 8.11 -15.34 -3.96
CA GLN A 6 6.75 -14.85 -3.77
C GLN A 6 6.15 -15.59 -2.59
N TYR A 7 5.40 -14.86 -1.76
CA TYR A 7 4.68 -15.43 -0.64
C TYR A 7 3.20 -15.11 -0.73
N THR A 8 2.41 -15.95 -0.06
CA THR A 8 0.98 -15.75 0.12
C THR A 8 0.63 -16.16 1.54
N GLU A 9 0.11 -15.22 2.31
CA GLU A 9 -0.46 -15.51 3.61
C GLU A 9 -1.97 -15.63 3.49
N TYR A 10 -2.54 -16.48 4.35
CA TYR A 10 -3.97 -16.73 4.40
C TYR A 10 -4.52 -16.35 5.77
N PHE A 11 -5.77 -15.91 5.81
CA PHE A 11 -6.53 -15.85 7.05
C PHE A 11 -6.70 -17.26 7.64
N SER A 12 -7.02 -17.36 8.93
CA SER A 12 -7.32 -18.65 9.57
C SER A 12 -8.50 -19.40 8.95
N THR A 13 -9.33 -18.68 8.20
CA THR A 13 -10.50 -19.17 7.45
C THR A 13 -10.16 -19.66 6.04
N GLY A 14 -8.95 -19.40 5.53
CA GLY A 14 -8.43 -19.93 4.27
C GLY A 14 -8.44 -18.96 3.08
N GLU A 15 -9.04 -17.78 3.21
CA GLU A 15 -8.97 -16.71 2.21
C GLU A 15 -7.58 -16.05 2.22
N ILE A 16 -7.15 -15.50 1.10
CA ILE A 16 -5.87 -14.78 1.00
C ILE A 16 -5.94 -13.53 1.88
N LYS A 17 -4.94 -13.35 2.74
CA LYS A 17 -4.74 -12.16 3.58
C LYS A 17 -3.80 -11.18 2.91
N GLU A 18 -2.69 -11.67 2.38
CA GLU A 18 -1.71 -10.84 1.69
C GLU A 18 -0.84 -11.66 0.74
N THR A 19 -0.30 -10.98 -0.26
CA THR A 19 0.67 -11.51 -1.21
C THR A 19 1.79 -10.50 -1.36
N GLY A 20 3.02 -10.97 -1.49
CA GLY A 20 4.16 -10.10 -1.72
C GLY A 20 5.34 -10.81 -2.34
N GLU A 21 6.34 -10.02 -2.67
CA GLU A 21 7.64 -10.45 -3.16
C GLU A 21 8.72 -10.16 -2.11
N THR A 22 9.71 -11.04 -2.01
CA THR A 22 10.88 -10.87 -1.16
C THR A 22 12.17 -11.12 -1.94
N ILE A 23 13.23 -10.39 -1.58
CA ILE A 23 14.61 -10.66 -1.99
C ILE A 23 15.42 -11.00 -0.75
N GLU A 24 16.07 -12.17 -0.75
CA GLU A 24 16.90 -12.65 0.39
C GLU A 24 16.16 -12.58 1.75
N GLY A 25 14.86 -12.86 1.74
CA GLY A 25 13.99 -12.82 2.92
C GLY A 25 13.50 -11.43 3.34
N GLN A 26 13.82 -10.37 2.59
CA GLN A 26 13.34 -9.01 2.84
C GLN A 26 12.28 -8.60 1.81
N SER A 27 11.21 -7.91 2.25
CA SER A 27 10.16 -7.42 1.34
C SER A 27 10.73 -6.55 0.22
N HIS A 28 10.45 -6.94 -1.02
CA HIS A 28 10.93 -6.24 -2.21
C HIS A 28 10.05 -6.59 -3.40
N GLY A 29 9.45 -5.57 -4.03
CA GLY A 29 8.53 -5.74 -5.15
C GLY A 29 7.10 -5.40 -4.76
N PHE A 30 6.15 -5.96 -5.50
CA PHE A 30 4.76 -5.59 -5.34
C PHE A 30 4.11 -6.31 -4.16
N PHE A 31 3.29 -5.59 -3.41
CA PHE A 31 2.57 -6.08 -2.24
C PHE A 31 1.09 -5.76 -2.35
N LYS A 32 0.26 -6.70 -1.87
CA LYS A 32 -1.18 -6.56 -1.71
C LYS A 32 -1.64 -7.19 -0.41
N SER A 33 -2.50 -6.50 0.34
CA SER A 33 -3.35 -7.09 1.37
C SER A 33 -4.81 -7.07 0.92
N PHE A 34 -5.60 -7.98 1.49
CA PHE A 34 -7.00 -8.18 1.13
C PHE A 34 -7.88 -8.19 2.37
N TYR A 35 -9.06 -7.62 2.24
CA TYR A 35 -10.15 -7.86 3.18
C TYR A 35 -10.63 -9.31 3.10
N LYS A 36 -11.33 -9.75 4.15
CA LYS A 36 -11.94 -11.10 4.19
C LYS A 36 -12.92 -11.39 3.06
N ASN A 37 -13.50 -10.34 2.46
CA ASN A 37 -14.39 -10.48 1.31
C ASN A 37 -13.64 -10.67 -0.03
N GLY A 38 -12.30 -10.67 -0.01
CA GLY A 38 -11.43 -10.82 -1.18
C GLY A 38 -11.12 -9.51 -1.91
N ASN A 39 -11.70 -8.39 -1.51
CA ASN A 39 -11.34 -7.08 -2.07
C ASN A 39 -9.97 -6.65 -1.56
N ILE A 40 -9.23 -5.92 -2.39
CA ILE A 40 -7.94 -5.35 -2.00
C ILE A 40 -8.19 -4.36 -0.87
N GLU A 41 -7.42 -4.46 0.20
CA GLU A 41 -7.39 -3.50 1.31
C GLU A 41 -6.28 -2.48 1.08
N THR A 42 -5.09 -2.94 0.70
CA THR A 42 -3.94 -2.08 0.43
C THR A 42 -3.07 -2.69 -0.66
N GLN A 43 -2.48 -1.85 -1.50
CA GLN A 43 -1.44 -2.27 -2.43
C GLN A 43 -0.35 -1.22 -2.57
N GLY A 44 0.85 -1.66 -2.92
CA GLY A 44 1.99 -0.78 -3.14
C GLY A 44 3.25 -1.57 -3.43
N HIS A 45 4.40 -0.90 -3.39
CA HIS A 45 5.69 -1.53 -3.58
C HIS A 45 6.56 -1.38 -2.33
N TYR A 46 7.30 -2.44 -2.05
CA TYR A 46 8.42 -2.43 -1.13
C TYR A 46 9.73 -2.37 -1.91
N LYS A 47 10.70 -1.66 -1.35
CA LYS A 47 12.09 -1.65 -1.79
C LYS A 47 12.97 -1.75 -0.56
N GLU A 48 13.79 -2.79 -0.50
CA GLU A 48 14.72 -3.02 0.62
C GLU A 48 14.01 -3.02 1.99
N GLY A 49 12.82 -3.62 2.05
CA GLY A 49 12.00 -3.71 3.26
C GLY A 49 11.17 -2.48 3.58
N MET A 50 11.31 -1.38 2.83
CA MET A 50 10.61 -0.12 3.07
C MET A 50 9.57 0.15 2.00
N LYS A 51 8.47 0.82 2.34
CA LYS A 51 7.49 1.32 1.38
C LYS A 51 8.15 2.34 0.45
N ASP A 52 8.01 2.14 -0.85
CA ASP A 52 8.56 3.04 -1.87
C ASP A 52 7.62 3.12 -3.07
N GLY A 53 7.36 4.33 -3.55
CA GLY A 53 6.44 4.60 -4.65
C GLY A 53 4.96 4.70 -4.23
N LEU A 54 4.07 4.42 -5.17
CA LEU A 54 2.63 4.63 -4.99
C LEU A 54 2.05 3.55 -4.07
N TRP A 55 1.31 4.00 -3.07
CA TRP A 55 0.50 3.18 -2.19
C TRP A 55 -0.96 3.62 -2.27
N GLU A 56 -1.84 2.62 -2.29
CA GLU A 56 -3.28 2.79 -2.38
C GLU A 56 -3.94 1.94 -1.31
N CYS A 57 -4.85 2.53 -0.54
CA CYS A 57 -5.75 1.85 0.37
C CYS A 57 -7.17 1.98 -0.14
N PHE A 58 -7.98 0.95 0.05
CA PHE A 58 -9.33 0.88 -0.46
C PHE A 58 -10.30 0.55 0.67
N PHE A 59 -11.54 1.00 0.55
CA PHE A 59 -12.63 0.56 1.41
C PHE A 59 -12.99 -0.91 1.16
N PRO A 60 -13.72 -1.57 2.09
CA PRO A 60 -14.18 -2.94 1.90
C PRO A 60 -15.03 -3.16 0.65
N ASP A 61 -15.67 -2.12 0.09
CA ASP A 61 -16.44 -2.19 -1.16
C ASP A 61 -15.55 -2.08 -2.43
N GLY A 62 -14.24 -1.88 -2.26
CA GLY A 62 -13.25 -1.77 -3.32
C GLY A 62 -13.03 -0.35 -3.85
N LYS A 63 -13.71 0.66 -3.30
CA LYS A 63 -13.46 2.06 -3.67
C LYS A 63 -12.16 2.55 -3.05
N LEU A 64 -11.47 3.45 -3.76
CA LEU A 64 -10.24 4.06 -3.25
C LEU A 64 -10.56 4.91 -2.00
N GLU A 65 -9.82 4.67 -0.92
CA GLU A 65 -9.91 5.43 0.33
C GLU A 65 -8.75 6.43 0.42
N ILE A 66 -7.53 5.97 0.17
CA ILE A 66 -6.32 6.80 0.25
C ILE A 66 -5.39 6.43 -0.90
N ARG A 67 -4.74 7.42 -1.50
CA ARG A 67 -3.53 7.19 -2.32
C ARG A 67 -2.45 8.21 -2.02
N GLY A 68 -1.21 7.78 -2.07
CA GLY A 68 -0.06 8.66 -1.87
C GLY A 68 1.26 7.99 -2.19
N GLN A 69 2.33 8.78 -2.26
CA GLN A 69 3.66 8.23 -2.47
C GLN A 69 4.35 8.02 -1.12
N TYR A 70 5.12 6.94 -1.04
CA TYR A 70 6.12 6.75 -0.01
C TYR A 70 7.52 6.84 -0.62
N LYS A 71 8.45 7.33 0.19
CA LYS A 71 9.87 7.28 -0.07
C LYS A 71 10.55 6.79 1.21
N ASP A 72 11.12 5.59 1.16
CA ASP A 72 11.82 4.98 2.29
C ASP A 72 10.98 5.04 3.60
N ASP A 73 9.75 4.51 3.55
CA ASP A 73 8.72 4.52 4.60
C ASP A 73 8.15 5.89 5.01
N GLN A 74 8.61 6.98 4.41
CA GLN A 74 8.10 8.33 4.70
C GLN A 74 7.07 8.76 3.66
N PHE A 75 6.05 9.49 4.11
CA PHE A 75 5.12 10.14 3.20
C PHE A 75 5.86 11.14 2.31
N ASP A 76 5.67 10.99 1.00
CA ASP A 76 6.26 11.84 -0.01
C ASP A 76 5.18 12.26 -1.03
N GLY A 77 5.34 13.44 -1.62
CA GLY A 77 4.44 13.94 -2.64
C GLY A 77 2.99 14.13 -2.20
N LEU A 78 2.07 14.01 -3.16
CA LEU A 78 0.65 14.27 -2.96
C LEU A 78 -0.06 13.05 -2.35
N TRP A 79 -0.71 13.28 -1.23
CA TRP A 79 -1.63 12.37 -0.56
C TRP A 79 -3.07 12.84 -0.77
N GLU A 80 -3.91 11.95 -1.28
CA GLU A 80 -5.32 12.19 -1.51
C GLU A 80 -6.16 11.22 -0.68
N VAL A 81 -7.15 11.76 0.03
CA VAL A 81 -8.12 10.99 0.82
C VAL A 81 -9.49 11.15 0.18
N PHE A 82 -10.20 10.05 0.06
CA PHE A 82 -11.52 9.95 -0.55
C PHE A 82 -12.53 9.43 0.47
N ASN A 83 -13.79 9.81 0.32
CA ASN A 83 -14.89 9.24 1.11
C ASN A 83 -15.48 7.99 0.43
N GLU A 84 -16.43 7.32 1.08
CA GLU A 84 -17.14 6.14 0.54
C GLU A 84 -17.95 6.44 -0.74
N GLU A 85 -18.21 7.71 -1.06
CA GLU A 85 -18.86 8.14 -2.31
C GLU A 85 -17.86 8.28 -3.47
N GLY A 86 -16.55 8.19 -3.18
CA GLY A 86 -15.45 8.36 -4.13
C GLY A 86 -15.05 9.83 -4.34
N GLU A 87 -15.54 10.75 -3.51
CA GLU A 87 -15.18 12.16 -3.59
C GLU A 87 -13.88 12.42 -2.84
N CYS A 88 -12.98 13.18 -3.46
CA CYS A 88 -11.74 13.59 -2.79
C CYS A 88 -12.05 14.67 -1.75
N ILE A 89 -11.89 14.31 -0.47
CA ILE A 89 -12.18 15.18 0.67
C ILE A 89 -10.93 15.87 1.23
N SER A 90 -9.73 15.39 0.89
CA SER A 90 -8.48 16.00 1.34
C SER A 90 -7.35 15.77 0.35
N LYS A 91 -6.53 16.79 0.18
CA LYS A 91 -5.26 16.75 -0.56
C LYS A 91 -4.17 17.38 0.31
N THR A 92 -3.11 16.64 0.56
CA THR A 92 -1.97 17.12 1.36
C THR A 92 -0.68 16.76 0.66
N VAL A 93 0.23 17.73 0.51
CA VAL A 93 1.56 17.46 -0.03
C VAL A 93 2.52 17.24 1.12
N TYR A 94 3.34 16.21 1.02
CA TYR A 94 4.42 15.91 1.95
C TYR A 94 5.77 15.98 1.24
N ASP A 95 6.79 16.40 1.98
CA ASP A 95 8.20 16.31 1.57
C ASP A 95 8.96 15.70 2.74
N MET A 96 9.52 14.50 2.53
CA MET A 96 10.25 13.75 3.55
C MET A 96 9.49 13.64 4.89
N GLY A 97 8.21 13.24 4.80
CA GLY A 97 7.32 13.09 5.95
C GLY A 97 6.77 14.40 6.54
N LYS A 98 7.18 15.58 6.04
CA LYS A 98 6.68 16.86 6.53
C LYS A 98 5.54 17.36 5.64
N ARG A 99 4.40 17.66 6.27
CA ARG A 99 3.28 18.30 5.60
C ARG A 99 3.69 19.69 5.11
N ILE A 100 3.62 19.88 3.79
CA ILE A 100 3.67 21.19 3.17
C ILE A 100 2.25 21.71 3.13
N GLN A 101 1.96 22.65 4.03
CA GLN A 101 0.75 23.44 3.97
C GLN A 101 1.08 24.73 3.22
N SER A 102 0.43 24.96 2.08
CA SER A 102 0.46 26.25 1.38
C SER A 102 -0.37 27.28 2.13
#